data_AF-P83966-F1
#
_entry.id   AF-P83966-F1
#
_cell.length_a   1.000
_cell.length_b   1.000
_cell.length_c   1.000
_cell.angle_alpha   90.00
_cell.angle_beta   90.00
_cell.angle_gamma   90.00
#
_symmetry.space_group_name_H-M   'P 1'
#
loop_
_entity.id
_entity.type
_entity.pdbx_description
1 polymer ?
#
loop_
_entity_poly.entity_id
_entity_poly.type
_entity_poly.pdbx_seq_one_letter_code
_entity_poly.pdbx_strand_id
1 'polypeptide(L)'
;EAVAPYERPALSKNIFYLREIADADQLVEAIKLKDGRTLDADIVVVGVGGRPLVSLFKTSIPDVYAVGDVATYPLKLYNELRRVEHVDHARLSIEEYDYLPYFYSRTFNLAWQFYGDNVGETVLFPDNFGTYWIKVVGVFLEGGTPDEYKVARVQPPVESLDQLAK
;
A
#
# COMPACT_ATOMS: atom_id res chain seq x y z
N GLU A 1 -9.77 -7.43 -36.74
CA GLU A 1 -8.69 -6.49 -36.38
C GLU A 1 -7.72 -7.21 -35.45
N ALA A 2 -6.41 -7.13 -35.72
CA ALA A 2 -5.38 -7.78 -34.91
C ALA A 2 -5.02 -6.88 -33.73
N VAL A 3 -5.22 -7.37 -32.50
CA VAL A 3 -4.79 -6.70 -31.27
C VAL A 3 -3.26 -6.77 -31.22
N ALA A 4 -2.60 -5.61 -31.21
CA ALA A 4 -1.15 -5.53 -31.04
C ALA A 4 -0.76 -6.15 -29.67
N PRO A 5 0.35 -6.89 -29.58
CA PRO A 5 0.77 -7.47 -28.31
C PRO A 5 1.11 -6.35 -27.31
N TYR A 6 0.61 -6.49 -26.09
CA TYR A 6 0.97 -5.63 -24.95
C TYR A 6 2.50 -5.65 -24.77
N GLU A 7 3.17 -4.54 -25.12
CA GLU A 7 4.57 -4.32 -24.77
C GLU A 7 4.65 -4.21 -23.24
N ARG A 8 5.31 -5.18 -22.60
CA ARG A 8 5.57 -5.12 -21.16
C ARG A 8 6.33 -3.81 -20.89
N PRO A 9 5.85 -2.92 -19.99
CA PRO A 9 6.63 -1.77 -19.56
C PRO A 9 7.98 -2.30 -19.10
N ALA A 10 9.06 -1.69 -19.60
CA ALA A 10 10.41 -2.09 -19.29
C ALA A 10 10.53 -2.29 -17.77
N LEU A 11 10.63 -3.55 -17.32
CA LEU A 11 11.14 -3.86 -16.00
C LEU A 11 12.43 -3.09 -15.90
N SER A 12 12.44 -2.06 -15.05
CA SER A 12 13.59 -1.19 -14.84
C SER A 12 14.77 -2.10 -14.55
N LYS A 13 15.68 -2.26 -15.52
CA LYS A 13 16.73 -3.28 -15.46
C LYS A 13 17.68 -3.10 -14.27
N ASN A 14 17.53 -2.00 -13.51
CA ASN A 14 18.46 -1.54 -12.49
C ASN A 14 17.79 -1.18 -11.14
N ILE A 15 16.55 -1.63 -10.84
CA ILE A 15 15.97 -1.45 -9.48
C ILE A 15 16.16 -2.74 -8.68
N PHE A 16 16.86 -2.62 -7.56
CA PHE A 16 17.13 -3.72 -6.64
C PHE A 16 16.66 -3.34 -5.24
N TYR A 17 15.97 -4.26 -4.56
CA TYR A 17 15.47 -4.05 -3.21
C TYR A 17 16.42 -4.70 -2.20
N LEU A 18 17.06 -3.88 -1.36
CA LEU A 18 17.82 -4.35 -0.20
C LEU A 18 16.89 -4.48 1.01
N ARG A 19 17.15 -5.44 1.90
CA ARG A 19 16.28 -5.72 3.05
C ARG A 19 16.83 -5.22 4.40
N GLU A 20 18.13 -5.02 4.54
CA GLU A 20 18.75 -4.62 5.82
C GLU A 20 19.92 -3.64 5.60
N ILE A 21 20.08 -2.67 6.50
CA ILE A 21 21.05 -1.54 6.42
C ILE A 21 22.34 -1.80 7.22
N ALA A 22 22.50 -2.99 7.82
CA ALA A 22 23.19 -3.21 9.09
C ALA A 22 24.59 -2.58 9.33
N ASP A 23 25.34 -2.14 8.32
CA ASP A 23 26.61 -1.41 8.51
C ASP A 23 26.76 -0.26 7.52
N ALA A 24 26.18 0.91 7.84
CA ALA A 24 26.17 2.11 6.99
C ALA A 24 27.58 2.58 6.55
N ASP A 25 28.63 2.13 7.23
CA ASP A 25 30.02 2.44 6.90
C ASP A 25 30.67 1.52 5.84
N GLN A 26 30.02 0.40 5.47
CA GLN A 26 30.50 -0.53 4.41
C GLN A 26 29.78 -0.36 3.06
N LEU A 27 28.87 0.63 2.91
CA LEU A 27 27.95 0.74 1.77
C LEU A 27 28.65 0.80 0.38
N VAL A 28 29.93 1.20 0.34
CA VAL A 28 30.78 1.28 -0.86
C VAL A 28 31.30 -0.10 -1.33
N GLU A 29 31.33 -1.13 -0.46
CA GLU A 29 31.54 -2.54 -0.84
C GLU A 29 30.22 -3.34 -0.95
N ALA A 30 29.07 -2.70 -0.67
CA ALA A 30 27.90 -3.37 -0.08
C ALA A 30 26.82 -3.89 -1.02
N ILE A 31 26.90 -3.74 -2.35
CA ILE A 31 25.93 -4.44 -3.19
C ILE A 31 26.40 -5.87 -3.50
N LYS A 32 26.94 -6.56 -2.50
CA LYS A 32 26.97 -8.02 -2.51
C LYS A 32 25.59 -8.53 -2.14
N LEU A 33 24.88 -9.02 -3.14
CA LEU A 33 23.60 -9.70 -2.94
C LEU A 33 23.83 -10.99 -2.15
N LYS A 34 22.79 -11.49 -1.47
CA LYS A 34 22.87 -12.76 -0.70
C LYS A 34 23.32 -13.97 -1.55
N ASP A 35 23.17 -13.88 -2.87
CA ASP A 35 23.60 -14.88 -3.84
C ASP A 35 25.07 -14.74 -4.30
N GLY A 36 25.82 -13.78 -3.73
CA GLY A 36 27.24 -13.55 -4.00
C GLY A 36 27.54 -12.62 -5.17
N ARG A 37 26.54 -12.13 -5.91
CA ARG A 37 26.75 -11.13 -6.97
C ARG A 37 27.11 -9.77 -6.38
N THR A 38 28.01 -9.05 -7.04
CA THR A 38 28.26 -7.62 -6.78
C THR A 38 27.53 -6.77 -7.82
N LEU A 39 26.92 -5.65 -7.42
CA LEU A 39 26.40 -4.64 -8.34
C LEU A 39 27.22 -3.35 -8.24
N ASP A 40 27.64 -2.82 -9.39
CA ASP A 40 28.23 -1.49 -9.47
C ASP A 40 27.13 -0.42 -9.36
N ALA A 41 27.30 0.56 -8.47
CA ALA A 41 26.36 1.66 -8.31
C ALA A 41 27.07 2.96 -7.91
N ASP A 42 26.70 4.05 -8.58
CA ASP A 42 27.13 5.40 -8.20
C ASP A 42 26.28 5.95 -7.03
N ILE A 43 25.03 5.51 -6.93
CA ILE A 43 24.06 5.95 -5.92
C ILE A 43 23.28 4.75 -5.39
N VAL A 44 23.15 4.66 -4.06
CA VAL A 44 22.27 3.70 -3.38
C VAL A 44 21.14 4.46 -2.70
N VAL A 45 19.90 4.12 -3.04
CA VAL A 45 18.70 4.62 -2.37
C VAL A 45 18.11 3.50 -1.52
N VAL A 46 17.85 3.77 -0.25
CA VAL A 46 17.35 2.76 0.69
C VAL A 46 15.94 3.08 1.16
N GLY A 47 15.02 2.14 0.96
CA GLY A 47 13.65 2.19 1.46
C GLY A 47 13.24 0.86 2.08
N VAL A 48 13.59 0.66 3.35
CA VAL A 48 13.34 -0.60 4.11
C VAL A 48 12.29 -0.46 5.21
N GLY A 49 11.46 0.58 5.11
CA GLY A 49 10.43 0.92 6.10
C GLY A 49 10.92 1.90 7.17
N GLY A 50 9.95 2.59 7.79
CA GLY A 50 10.17 3.41 8.97
C GLY A 50 9.85 2.65 10.26
N ARG A 51 10.27 3.21 11.39
CA ARG A 51 9.76 2.82 12.71
C ARG A 51 9.16 4.06 13.36
N PRO A 52 7.97 3.97 14.00
CA PRO A 52 7.46 5.04 14.82
C PRO A 52 8.52 5.50 15.83
N LEU A 53 8.73 6.81 15.93
CA LEU A 53 9.69 7.40 16.88
C LEU A 53 9.18 7.39 18.33
N VAL A 54 7.97 6.86 18.57
CA VAL A 54 7.31 6.79 19.88
C VAL A 54 6.50 5.50 20.02
N SER A 55 6.14 5.15 21.25
CA SER A 55 5.10 4.16 21.55
C SER A 55 3.70 4.74 21.32
N LEU A 56 2.75 3.86 20.97
CA LEU A 56 1.46 4.19 20.35
C LEU A 56 0.35 4.49 21.39
N PHE A 57 -0.59 5.43 21.10
CA PHE A 57 -1.98 5.65 21.63
C PHE A 57 -2.33 7.15 21.85
N LYS A 58 -3.63 7.52 21.92
CA LYS A 58 -4.08 8.68 22.73
C LYS A 58 -3.46 8.43 24.09
N THR A 59 -2.49 9.25 24.43
CA THR A 59 -1.47 8.75 25.34
C THR A 59 -2.14 8.48 26.70
N SER A 60 -1.50 7.66 27.52
CA SER A 60 -1.93 7.49 28.92
C SER A 60 -1.85 8.80 29.73
N ILE A 61 -1.35 9.89 29.13
CA ILE A 61 -1.22 11.22 29.72
C ILE A 61 -2.42 12.07 29.27
N PRO A 62 -3.20 12.61 30.21
CA PRO A 62 -4.25 13.59 29.91
C PRO A 62 -3.72 14.73 29.03
N ASP A 63 -4.53 15.17 28.08
CA ASP A 63 -4.25 16.28 27.16
C ASP A 63 -3.07 16.10 26.18
N VAL A 64 -2.51 14.88 26.07
CA VAL A 64 -1.49 14.54 25.08
C VAL A 64 -2.05 13.54 24.05
N TYR A 65 -1.97 13.91 22.78
CA TYR A 65 -2.56 13.18 21.65
C TYR A 65 -1.46 12.69 20.68
N ALA A 66 -1.70 11.54 20.06
CA ALA A 66 -0.88 11.00 18.97
C ALA A 66 -1.72 10.97 17.69
N VAL A 67 -1.12 11.39 16.58
CA VAL A 67 -1.74 11.44 15.24
C VAL A 67 -0.76 10.95 14.18
N GLY A 68 -1.26 10.55 13.02
CA GLY A 68 -0.41 10.10 11.90
C GLY A 68 0.29 8.77 12.19
N ASP A 69 1.48 8.58 11.60
CA ASP A 69 2.23 7.31 11.57
C ASP A 69 2.48 6.65 12.93
N VAL A 70 2.46 7.44 14.00
CA VAL A 70 2.71 7.03 15.38
C VAL A 70 1.43 6.67 16.15
N ALA A 71 0.26 6.84 15.55
CA ALA A 71 -1.01 6.53 16.20
C ALA A 71 -1.43 5.09 15.91
N THR A 72 -1.54 4.28 16.96
CA THR A 72 -2.46 3.13 16.92
C THR A 72 -3.82 3.59 17.41
N TYR A 73 -4.84 3.34 16.61
CA TYR A 73 -6.20 3.80 16.85
C TYR A 73 -7.21 2.69 16.51
N PRO A 74 -8.41 2.72 17.11
CA PRO A 74 -9.49 1.82 16.73
C PRO A 74 -9.99 2.18 15.33
N LEU A 75 -9.70 1.32 14.35
CA LEU A 75 -10.20 1.44 13.00
C LEU A 75 -11.60 0.81 12.94
N LYS A 76 -12.62 1.66 13.08
CA LYS A 76 -14.03 1.27 13.23
C LYS A 76 -14.53 0.31 12.15
N LEU A 77 -14.15 0.56 10.90
CA LEU A 77 -14.59 -0.24 9.75
C LEU A 77 -14.30 -1.74 9.90
N TYR A 78 -13.20 -2.09 10.59
CA TYR A 78 -12.80 -3.49 10.81
C TYR A 78 -12.85 -3.91 12.29
N ASN A 79 -13.27 -3.02 13.19
CA ASN A 79 -13.29 -3.25 14.63
C ASN A 79 -11.96 -3.76 15.21
N GLU A 80 -10.86 -3.18 14.75
CA GLU A 80 -9.49 -3.57 15.13
C GLU A 80 -8.64 -2.37 15.51
N LEU A 81 -7.63 -2.58 16.35
CA LEU A 81 -6.57 -1.59 16.55
C LEU A 81 -5.57 -1.67 15.41
N ARG A 82 -5.40 -0.56 14.68
CA ARG A 82 -4.44 -0.50 13.58
C ARG A 82 -3.58 0.77 13.68
N ARG A 83 -2.40 0.66 13.06
CA ARG A 83 -1.49 1.76 12.77
C ARG A 83 -1.23 1.75 11.27
N VAL A 84 -1.27 2.92 10.64
CA VAL A 84 -1.03 3.08 9.21
C VAL A 84 -0.08 4.24 8.97
N GLU A 85 0.65 4.19 7.87
CA GLU A 85 1.60 5.22 7.44
C GLU A 85 1.07 5.86 6.15
N HIS A 86 -0.14 6.43 6.22
CA HIS A 86 -0.86 6.96 5.06
C HIS A 86 -1.00 8.48 5.18
N VAL A 87 -0.67 9.21 4.11
CA VAL A 87 -0.81 10.68 4.09
C VAL A 87 -2.27 11.13 4.28
N ASP A 88 -3.23 10.35 3.79
CA ASP A 88 -4.65 10.64 3.97
C ASP A 88 -5.06 10.52 5.45
N HIS A 89 -4.69 9.41 6.09
CA HIS A 89 -4.83 9.22 7.54
C HIS A 89 -4.29 10.41 8.35
N ALA A 90 -3.08 10.89 8.04
CA ALA A 90 -2.43 11.99 8.74
C ALA A 90 -3.14 13.34 8.56
N ARG A 91 -3.93 13.52 7.49
CA ARG A 91 -4.65 14.77 7.18
C ARG A 91 -6.06 14.81 7.75
N LEU A 92 -6.64 13.66 8.09
CA LEU A 92 -8.03 13.60 8.52
C LEU A 92 -8.24 14.38 9.82
N SER A 93 -9.12 15.38 9.73
CA SER A 93 -9.64 16.16 10.85
C SER A 93 -11.13 15.89 10.98
N ILE A 94 -11.51 14.80 11.66
CA ILE A 94 -12.92 14.41 11.80
C ILE A 94 -13.27 14.20 13.28
N GLU A 95 -14.43 14.71 13.70
CA GLU A 95 -14.95 14.56 15.08
C GLU A 95 -15.13 13.09 15.45
N GLU A 96 -15.67 12.32 14.52
CA GLU A 96 -15.83 10.88 14.63
C GLU A 96 -14.86 10.17 13.68
N TYR A 97 -13.81 9.58 14.24
CA TYR A 97 -12.79 8.90 13.44
C TYR A 97 -13.32 7.59 12.83
N ASP A 98 -13.71 7.65 11.56
CA ASP A 98 -14.31 6.56 10.79
C ASP A 98 -13.63 6.42 9.41
N TYR A 99 -12.34 6.11 9.49
CA TYR A 99 -11.44 6.07 8.34
C TYR A 99 -11.63 4.82 7.48
N LEU A 100 -11.77 5.02 6.17
CA LEU A 100 -11.56 3.99 5.16
C LEU A 100 -10.09 4.05 4.74
N PRO A 101 -9.27 3.02 4.98
CA PRO A 101 -7.87 3.08 4.59
C PRO A 101 -7.72 3.41 3.11
N TYR A 102 -6.98 4.47 2.82
CA TYR A 102 -6.67 4.89 1.46
C TYR A 102 -5.15 5.03 1.33
N PHE A 103 -4.61 4.45 0.26
CA PHE A 103 -3.21 4.61 -0.10
C PHE A 103 -3.09 4.72 -1.63
N TYR A 104 -2.07 5.41 -2.09
CA TYR A 104 -1.83 5.59 -3.52
C TYR A 104 -0.34 5.72 -3.79
N SER A 105 0.05 5.45 -5.03
CA SER A 105 1.38 5.81 -5.51
C SER A 105 1.33 6.13 -6.99
N ARG A 106 2.39 6.80 -7.45
CA ARG A 106 2.61 7.08 -8.86
C ARG A 106 4.07 6.78 -9.19
N THR A 107 4.28 5.94 -10.20
CA THR A 107 5.61 5.55 -10.66
C THR A 107 5.58 5.47 -12.18
N PHE A 108 6.53 6.15 -12.84
CA PHE A 108 6.51 6.32 -14.30
C PHE A 108 5.17 6.92 -14.77
N ASN A 109 4.51 6.28 -15.74
CA ASN A 109 3.18 6.63 -16.25
C ASN A 109 2.04 5.88 -15.54
N LEU A 110 2.31 5.20 -14.42
CA LEU A 110 1.33 4.47 -13.62
C LEU A 110 0.92 5.30 -12.39
N ALA A 111 -0.35 5.23 -12.04
CA ALA A 111 -1.02 5.93 -10.95
C ALA A 111 -2.16 5.10 -10.36
N TRP A 112 -1.83 4.29 -9.36
CA TRP A 112 -2.78 3.38 -8.73
C TRP A 112 -3.26 3.92 -7.40
N GLN A 113 -4.46 3.49 -7.04
CA GLN A 113 -5.07 3.74 -5.75
C GLN A 113 -5.51 2.43 -5.12
N PHE A 114 -5.46 2.38 -3.80
CA PHE A 114 -5.94 1.28 -2.98
C PHE A 114 -6.87 1.82 -1.90
N TYR A 115 -8.04 1.20 -1.76
CA TYR A 115 -8.97 1.45 -0.67
C TYR A 115 -9.28 0.16 0.07
N GLY A 116 -9.37 0.24 1.40
CA GLY A 116 -9.84 -0.84 2.26
C GLY A 116 -8.73 -1.74 2.82
N ASP A 117 -8.97 -3.04 2.84
CA ASP A 117 -8.10 -4.05 3.44
C ASP A 117 -7.70 -5.12 2.42
N ASN A 118 -6.46 -5.60 2.50
CA ASN A 118 -5.88 -6.52 1.52
C ASN A 118 -5.88 -7.97 2.03
N VAL A 119 -6.98 -8.39 2.67
CA VAL A 119 -7.14 -9.71 3.28
C VAL A 119 -8.10 -10.56 2.46
N GLY A 120 -7.80 -11.85 2.29
CA GLY A 120 -8.62 -12.81 1.54
C GLY A 120 -8.05 -13.14 0.17
N GLU A 121 -8.80 -13.93 -0.61
CA GLU A 121 -8.41 -14.20 -2.01
C GLU A 121 -8.70 -12.98 -2.89
N THR A 122 -8.09 -12.96 -4.07
CA THR A 122 -8.16 -11.82 -4.98
C THR A 122 -8.86 -12.19 -6.28
N VAL A 123 -9.58 -11.24 -6.85
CA VAL A 123 -10.16 -11.32 -8.19
C VAL A 123 -9.53 -10.22 -9.03
N LEU A 124 -8.77 -10.59 -10.05
CA LEU A 124 -8.16 -9.62 -10.97
C LEU A 124 -9.23 -9.12 -11.95
N PHE A 125 -9.21 -7.83 -12.30
CA PHE A 125 -10.02 -7.35 -13.41
C PHE A 125 -9.39 -7.82 -14.74
N PRO A 126 -10.19 -8.32 -15.70
CA PRO A 126 -9.66 -8.83 -16.97
C PRO A 126 -9.08 -7.72 -17.86
N ASP A 127 -9.72 -6.55 -17.87
CA ASP A 127 -9.40 -5.46 -18.80
C ASP A 127 -8.65 -4.30 -18.16
N ASN A 128 -8.47 -4.32 -16.83
CA ASN A 128 -7.83 -3.27 -16.06
C ASN A 128 -6.71 -3.81 -15.18
N PHE A 129 -5.66 -3.02 -14.98
CA PHE A 129 -4.67 -3.32 -13.95
C PHE A 129 -5.27 -3.01 -12.57
N GLY A 130 -5.93 -4.01 -11.99
CA GLY A 130 -6.58 -3.88 -10.69
C GLY A 130 -7.01 -5.21 -10.10
N THR A 131 -7.48 -5.18 -8.86
CA THR A 131 -8.04 -6.34 -8.17
C THR A 131 -8.99 -5.97 -7.03
N TYR A 132 -9.93 -6.86 -6.74
CA TYR A 132 -10.68 -6.89 -5.49
C TYR A 132 -10.14 -7.96 -4.52
N TRP A 133 -10.29 -7.71 -3.22
CA TRP A 133 -10.15 -8.75 -2.18
C TRP A 133 -11.53 -9.24 -1.72
N ILE A 134 -11.74 -10.56 -1.64
CA ILE A 134 -13.04 -11.21 -1.36
C ILE A 134 -13.68 -10.73 -0.06
N LYS A 135 -15.03 -10.66 -0.04
CA LYS A 135 -15.91 -9.81 0.82
C LYS A 135 -15.90 -8.32 0.44
N VAL A 136 -15.21 -7.96 -0.65
CA VAL A 136 -14.95 -6.59 -1.10
C VAL A 136 -14.52 -5.69 0.05
N VAL A 137 -13.59 -6.21 0.85
CA VAL A 137 -12.98 -5.45 1.95
C VAL A 137 -11.93 -4.47 1.44
N GLY A 138 -11.41 -4.68 0.22
CA GLY A 138 -10.50 -3.75 -0.44
C GLY A 138 -10.50 -3.86 -1.97
N VAL A 139 -10.05 -2.79 -2.60
CA VAL A 139 -9.94 -2.61 -4.05
C VAL A 139 -8.66 -1.87 -4.39
N PHE A 140 -7.93 -2.40 -5.37
CA PHE A 140 -6.77 -1.78 -5.99
C PHE A 140 -7.07 -1.56 -7.46
N LEU A 141 -6.89 -0.34 -7.97
CA LEU A 141 -7.18 -0.05 -9.37
C LEU A 141 -6.30 1.08 -9.90
N GLU A 142 -5.67 0.84 -11.03
CA GLU A 142 -5.01 1.84 -11.87
C GLU A 142 -6.04 2.62 -12.66
N GLY A 143 -6.02 3.96 -12.56
CA GLY A 143 -6.92 4.82 -13.33
C GLY A 143 -8.42 4.72 -12.99
N GLY A 144 -8.77 4.15 -11.83
CA GLY A 144 -10.16 3.96 -11.40
C GLY A 144 -10.94 5.25 -11.13
N THR A 145 -12.26 5.12 -11.20
CA THR A 145 -13.26 6.15 -10.90
C THR A 145 -13.65 6.16 -9.42
N PRO A 146 -14.14 7.29 -8.88
CA PRO A 146 -14.62 7.35 -7.50
C PRO A 146 -15.67 6.28 -7.13
N ASP A 147 -16.52 5.89 -8.08
CA ASP A 147 -17.57 4.88 -7.85
C ASP A 147 -16.99 3.46 -7.69
N GLU A 148 -15.97 3.11 -8.46
CA GLU A 148 -15.27 1.82 -8.33
C GLU A 148 -14.58 1.66 -6.97
N TYR A 149 -14.17 2.76 -6.34
CA TYR A 149 -13.54 2.75 -5.02
C TYR A 149 -14.56 2.71 -3.86
N LYS A 150 -15.82 3.15 -4.06
CA LYS A 150 -16.86 3.15 -3.01
C LYS A 150 -17.14 1.77 -2.44
N VAL A 151 -16.91 0.72 -3.22
CA VAL A 151 -17.20 -0.66 -2.82
C VAL A 151 -16.42 -1.10 -1.57
N ALA A 152 -15.20 -0.57 -1.35
CA ALA A 152 -14.41 -0.87 -0.16
C ALA A 152 -15.05 -0.35 1.14
N ARG A 153 -15.86 0.72 1.03
CA ARG A 153 -16.64 1.26 2.16
C ARG A 153 -17.90 0.43 2.42
N VAL A 154 -18.60 0.05 1.34
CA VAL A 154 -19.90 -0.62 1.40
C VAL A 154 -19.77 -2.11 1.77
N GLN A 155 -18.67 -2.75 1.37
CA GLN A 155 -18.41 -4.18 1.57
C GLN A 155 -19.60 -5.06 1.13
N PRO A 156 -20.06 -4.94 -0.13
CA PRO A 156 -21.19 -5.73 -0.61
C PRO A 156 -20.90 -7.24 -0.49
N PRO A 157 -21.90 -8.05 -0.12
CA PRO A 157 -21.75 -9.50 -0.17
C PRO A 157 -21.49 -9.92 -1.62
N VAL A 158 -20.56 -10.86 -1.78
CA VAL A 158 -20.22 -11.44 -3.09
C VAL A 158 -20.91 -12.78 -3.18
N GLU A 159 -21.90 -12.90 -4.05
CA GLU A 159 -22.61 -14.19 -4.26
C GLU A 159 -21.73 -15.18 -5.02
N SER A 160 -20.95 -14.71 -5.99
CA SER A 160 -19.93 -15.50 -6.68
C SER A 160 -18.78 -14.63 -7.21
N LEU A 161 -17.58 -15.22 -7.32
CA LEU A 161 -16.40 -14.53 -7.86
C LEU A 161 -16.60 -14.10 -9.32
N ASP A 162 -17.38 -14.89 -10.08
CA ASP A 162 -17.69 -14.62 -11.48
C ASP A 162 -18.51 -13.34 -11.69
N GLN A 163 -19.18 -12.82 -10.65
CA GLN A 163 -19.88 -11.53 -10.73
C GLN A 163 -18.93 -10.34 -10.61
N LEU A 164 -17.78 -10.50 -9.93
CA LEU A 164 -16.79 -9.43 -9.73
C LEU A 164 -15.78 -9.30 -10.88
N ALA A 165 -15.61 -10.36 -11.68
CA ALA A 165 -14.67 -10.41 -12.79
C ALA A 165 -15.26 -9.91 -14.13
N LYS A 166 -16.50 -9.43 -14.15
CA LYS A 166 -17.20 -8.91 -15.34
C LYS A 166 -17.25 -7.39 -15.31
#